data_AF-A0A7S4SCY0-F1
#
_entry.id   AF-A0A7S4SCY0-F1
#
_cell.length_a   1.000
_cell.length_b   1.000
_cell.length_c   1.000
_cell.angle_alpha   90.00
_cell.angle_beta   90.00
_cell.angle_gamma   90.00
#
_symmetry.space_group_name_H-M   'P 1'
#
loop_
_entity.id
_entity.type
_entity.pdbx_description
1 polymer ?
#
loop_
_entity_poly.entity_id
_entity_poly.type
_entity_poly.pdbx_seq_one_letter_code
_entity_poly.pdbx_strand_id
1 'polypeptide(L)'
;PQRPPVHHAEHHLWRRVQPEPGWRRAPRWAAQHHLWLLLRPEPGPRRVPRWTAEHRLWRLLQPEPGRRCPPRCTAEYRLWRLLRFGDGFDRSLADVALPSGLQNISFGWSFDQSLADVTLPSGLRNIAFGRYQSLAGVALPDGLQSIAFGARFNRSLLDVALPSGLRSIAFGDCFNRSLAGVALPSGLQSITFGDGFNQTLVDVALPSGLQSIAFGRDFDQSLTGVVLPSGLRSIAFGRDFNQSLADVLLPSGLQSIAFGHSFNQSLAGVALPGGLQSISFGTCFNQSLACVALPGGLKSIAFGYGFDQSLADVALPSGLQSIAFGRCFDQSLADVTLPSGLRNIAFGRCFDQSLAD
;
A
#
# COMPACT_ATOMS: atom_id res chain seq x y z
N PRO A 1 -18.54 15.62 67.02
CA PRO A 1 -19.12 14.37 66.45
C PRO A 1 -18.14 13.75 65.44
N GLN A 2 -17.05 13.12 65.89
CA GLN A 2 -17.00 11.72 66.30
C GLN A 2 -17.62 10.75 65.25
N ARG A 3 -16.71 10.06 64.55
CA ARG A 3 -16.78 8.67 64.02
C ARG A 3 -17.36 7.67 65.07
N PRO A 4 -17.59 6.34 64.82
CA PRO A 4 -17.29 5.43 63.67
C PRO A 4 -18.54 4.45 63.45
N PRO A 5 -18.50 3.13 63.09
CA PRO A 5 -17.32 2.29 62.79
C PRO A 5 -17.46 1.08 61.79
N VAL A 6 -16.28 0.60 61.33
CA VAL A 6 -15.78 -0.77 60.94
C VAL A 6 -16.68 -1.78 60.18
N HIS A 7 -16.20 -2.67 59.30
CA HIS A 7 -15.15 -3.74 59.34
C HIS A 7 -14.95 -4.24 57.88
N HIS A 8 -13.92 -4.93 57.38
CA HIS A 8 -12.65 -5.53 57.81
C HIS A 8 -11.87 -5.76 56.46
N ALA A 9 -10.54 -5.58 56.37
CA ALA A 9 -9.51 -6.64 56.44
C ALA A 9 -9.84 -7.85 55.53
N GLU A 10 -8.99 -8.41 54.66
CA GLU A 10 -7.53 -8.59 54.60
C GLU A 10 -7.24 -9.28 53.24
N HIS A 11 -6.24 -8.87 52.45
CA HIS A 11 -4.85 -9.40 52.41
C HIS A 11 -4.64 -10.72 51.63
N HIS A 12 -3.55 -10.72 50.82
CA HIS A 12 -2.83 -11.86 50.21
C HIS A 12 -3.50 -12.51 48.97
N LEU A 13 -2.86 -12.84 47.84
CA LEU A 13 -1.46 -12.99 47.43
C LEU A 13 -1.42 -12.96 45.87
N TRP A 14 -0.77 -11.98 45.25
CA TRP A 14 -0.38 -12.07 43.84
C TRP A 14 0.85 -12.97 43.72
N ARG A 15 0.66 -14.23 43.31
CA ARG A 15 1.77 -15.04 42.79
C ARG A 15 2.21 -14.45 41.45
N ARG A 16 3.46 -13.95 41.42
CA ARG A 16 4.20 -13.74 40.17
C ARG A 16 4.37 -15.08 39.46
N VAL A 17 3.75 -15.22 38.29
CA VAL A 17 4.16 -16.22 37.30
C VAL A 17 4.94 -15.47 36.23
N GLN A 18 6.25 -15.70 36.22
CA GLN A 18 7.16 -15.36 35.13
C GLN A 18 6.79 -16.20 33.89
N PRO A 19 6.77 -15.66 32.66
CA PRO A 19 6.79 -16.48 31.46
C PRO A 19 8.24 -16.70 30.97
N GLU A 20 8.67 -17.95 30.94
CA GLU A 20 9.89 -18.47 30.30
C GLU A 20 9.45 -19.44 29.18
N PRO A 21 10.29 -19.77 28.18
CA PRO A 21 10.23 -19.21 26.84
C PRO A 21 9.82 -20.26 25.79
N GLY A 22 8.96 -19.90 24.85
CA GLY A 22 8.55 -20.89 23.86
C GLY A 22 7.45 -20.48 22.89
N TRP A 23 7.60 -19.34 22.21
CA TRP A 23 6.78 -19.06 21.03
C TRP A 23 7.61 -19.27 19.76
N ARG A 24 7.49 -20.48 19.21
CA ARG A 24 7.74 -20.72 17.79
C ARG A 24 6.65 -19.99 17.00
N ARG A 25 7.12 -19.24 16.01
CA ARG A 25 6.39 -18.37 15.09
C ARG A 25 5.07 -18.99 14.59
N ALA A 26 3.95 -18.32 14.87
CA ALA A 26 2.71 -18.42 14.12
C ALA A 26 2.63 -17.28 13.06
N PRO A 27 1.84 -17.43 11.98
CA PRO A 27 2.09 -16.76 10.71
C PRO A 27 1.69 -15.29 10.74
N ARG A 28 2.63 -14.41 10.38
CA ARG A 28 2.36 -13.00 10.07
C ARG A 28 1.64 -12.93 8.72
N TRP A 29 0.34 -12.70 8.72
CA TRP A 29 -0.35 -12.11 7.57
C TRP A 29 -0.34 -10.60 7.78
N ALA A 30 0.71 -9.96 7.27
CA ALA A 30 0.82 -8.52 7.20
C ALA A 30 0.62 -8.12 5.74
N ALA A 31 -0.33 -7.22 5.53
CA ALA A 31 -0.58 -6.51 4.29
C ALA A 31 0.74 -6.13 3.59
N GLN A 32 0.79 -6.35 2.27
CA GLN A 32 1.86 -5.86 1.41
C GLN A 32 1.83 -4.32 1.36
N HIS A 33 2.33 -3.68 2.42
CA HIS A 33 2.89 -2.33 2.37
C HIS A 33 4.36 -2.46 1.98
N HIS A 34 4.61 -2.63 0.68
CA HIS A 34 5.94 -2.53 0.09
C HIS A 34 6.08 -1.26 -0.73
N LEU A 35 6.01 -0.12 -0.05
CA LEU A 35 6.82 1.09 -0.25
C LEU A 35 6.35 2.09 0.81
N TRP A 36 7.29 2.81 1.42
CA TRP A 36 7.06 3.76 2.53
C TRP A 36 6.79 3.14 3.90
N LEU A 37 7.88 2.94 4.67
CA LEU A 37 7.94 3.23 6.12
C LEU A 37 9.38 3.01 6.61
N LEU A 38 10.26 3.97 6.35
CA LEU A 38 11.37 4.29 7.26
C LEU A 38 11.54 5.80 7.25
N LEU A 39 11.58 6.35 8.48
CA LEU A 39 11.92 7.72 8.89
C LEU A 39 10.74 8.52 9.48
N ARG A 40 10.52 8.34 10.78
CA ARG A 40 10.07 9.43 11.66
C ARG A 40 11.32 10.09 12.27
N PRO A 41 11.43 11.42 12.32
CA PRO A 41 12.46 12.10 13.09
C PRO A 41 11.93 12.45 14.50
N GLU A 42 12.72 12.16 15.53
CA GLU A 42 12.63 12.81 16.85
C GLU A 42 13.27 14.21 16.79
N PRO A 43 12.83 15.20 17.59
CA PRO A 43 13.23 16.59 17.44
C PRO A 43 14.39 16.99 18.38
N GLY A 44 15.34 17.78 17.88
CA GLY A 44 16.33 18.47 18.71
C GLY A 44 17.24 19.43 17.92
N PRO A 45 17.69 20.56 18.48
CA PRO A 45 17.77 21.82 17.73
C PRO A 45 19.18 22.37 17.42
N ARG A 46 19.22 23.17 16.33
CA ARG A 46 20.11 24.33 16.04
C ARG A 46 21.62 24.08 15.87
N ARG A 47 22.14 24.39 14.66
CA ARG A 47 22.83 25.66 14.30
C ARG A 47 23.42 25.57 12.87
N VAL A 48 23.00 26.50 12.02
CA VAL A 48 23.76 27.01 10.84
C VAL A 48 24.52 28.25 11.41
N PRO A 49 25.73 28.70 10.95
CA PRO A 49 26.12 28.78 9.54
C PRO A 49 27.63 28.73 9.18
N ARG A 50 27.93 28.51 7.89
CA ARG A 50 28.62 29.46 6.96
C ARG A 50 29.21 28.70 5.77
N TRP A 51 28.90 29.20 4.58
CA TRP A 51 29.43 28.77 3.30
C TRP A 51 30.70 29.57 2.98
N THR A 52 31.76 28.89 2.54
CA THR A 52 32.74 29.42 1.58
C THR A 52 33.30 28.27 0.73
N ALA A 53 33.26 28.50 -0.59
CA ALA A 53 34.14 28.02 -1.66
C ALA A 53 34.42 26.50 -1.82
N GLU A 54 33.89 25.97 -2.93
CA GLU A 54 34.63 25.37 -4.05
C GLU A 54 35.82 24.44 -3.71
N HIS A 55 35.78 23.21 -4.25
CA HIS A 55 36.71 22.07 -4.06
C HIS A 55 36.39 21.01 -3.00
N ARG A 56 35.13 20.80 -2.60
CA ARG A 56 34.73 19.60 -1.82
C ARG A 56 33.44 18.92 -2.29
N LEU A 57 33.31 18.66 -3.59
CA LEU A 57 32.33 17.67 -4.08
C LEU A 57 32.96 16.35 -4.59
N TRP A 58 34.29 16.22 -4.52
CA TRP A 58 35.03 15.06 -5.07
C TRP A 58 35.95 14.34 -4.08
N ARG A 59 35.95 14.69 -2.78
CA ARG A 59 36.89 14.12 -1.80
C ARG A 59 36.21 13.37 -0.64
N LEU A 60 35.29 12.46 -0.97
CA LEU A 60 34.85 11.37 -0.07
C LEU A 60 34.92 9.98 -0.76
N LEU A 61 35.58 9.88 -1.92
CA LEU A 61 35.68 8.64 -2.70
C LEU A 61 37.07 8.38 -3.29
N GLN A 62 38.16 8.75 -2.62
CA GLN A 62 39.49 8.16 -2.93
C GLN A 62 40.22 7.73 -1.66
N PRO A 63 40.90 6.56 -1.66
CA PRO A 63 41.84 6.20 -0.60
C PRO A 63 43.12 7.05 -0.73
N GLU A 64 43.67 7.46 0.41
CA GLU A 64 44.93 8.21 0.54
C GLU A 64 46.09 7.53 -0.25
N PRO A 65 46.95 8.28 -0.97
CA PRO A 65 48.12 7.70 -1.60
C PRO A 65 49.20 7.48 -0.53
N GLY A 66 49.42 6.24 -0.10
CA GLY A 66 50.61 5.95 0.70
C GLY A 66 50.67 4.70 1.58
N ARG A 67 49.70 3.77 1.55
CA ARG A 67 49.86 2.48 2.28
C ARG A 67 49.50 1.29 1.40
N ARG A 68 50.46 0.36 1.30
CA ARG A 68 50.40 -0.87 0.49
C ARG A 68 49.13 -1.68 0.82
N CYS A 69 48.39 -2.08 -0.22
CA CYS A 69 47.26 -3.00 -0.12
C CYS A 69 47.70 -4.40 0.34
N PRO A 70 46.97 -5.06 1.24
CA PRO A 70 46.97 -6.52 1.33
C PRO A 70 46.11 -7.12 0.19
N PRO A 71 46.40 -8.37 -0.26
CA PRO A 71 45.80 -8.92 -1.46
C PRO A 71 44.40 -9.47 -1.14
N ARG A 72 43.35 -8.67 -1.41
CA ARG A 72 41.95 -9.11 -1.65
C ARG A 72 41.06 -7.90 -1.95
N CYS A 73 41.34 -7.21 -3.05
CA CYS A 73 40.46 -6.17 -3.60
C CYS A 73 39.75 -6.70 -4.85
N THR A 74 38.52 -7.21 -4.70
CA THR A 74 37.57 -7.41 -5.80
C THR A 74 36.14 -7.19 -5.28
N ALA A 75 35.69 -5.92 -5.16
CA ALA A 75 34.29 -5.59 -4.86
C ALA A 75 33.86 -4.13 -5.19
N GLU A 76 34.45 -3.45 -6.18
CA GLU A 76 34.20 -2.00 -6.39
C GLU A 76 33.11 -1.62 -7.43
N TYR A 77 32.34 -2.57 -7.98
CA TYR A 77 31.34 -2.26 -9.03
C TYR A 77 29.87 -2.27 -8.59
N ARG A 78 29.57 -2.14 -7.29
CA ARG A 78 28.18 -2.18 -6.77
C ARG A 78 27.55 -0.82 -6.43
N LEU A 79 28.30 0.29 -6.50
CA LEU A 79 27.83 1.58 -5.99
C LEU A 79 27.05 2.44 -7.01
N TRP A 80 27.19 2.21 -8.32
CA TRP A 80 26.62 3.10 -9.34
C TRP A 80 25.18 2.81 -9.75
N ARG A 81 24.50 1.82 -9.16
CA ARG A 81 23.12 1.48 -9.53
C ARG A 81 22.06 2.39 -8.90
N LEU A 82 22.45 3.23 -7.94
CA LEU A 82 21.53 4.05 -7.16
C LEU A 82 22.14 5.42 -6.85
N LEU A 83 21.41 6.48 -7.18
CA LEU A 83 21.71 7.85 -6.83
C LEU A 83 20.59 8.37 -5.92
N ARG A 84 20.96 8.81 -4.72
CA ARG A 84 20.02 9.42 -3.78
C ARG A 84 20.46 10.86 -3.50
N PHE A 85 19.57 11.79 -3.76
CA PHE A 85 19.74 13.17 -3.34
C PHE A 85 19.24 13.32 -1.90
N GLY A 86 19.99 14.04 -1.06
CA GLY A 86 19.58 14.30 0.33
C GLY A 86 18.34 15.19 0.39
N ASP A 87 17.64 15.17 1.53
CA ASP A 87 16.33 15.81 1.66
C ASP A 87 16.32 17.32 1.39
N GLY A 88 17.41 18.03 1.68
CA GLY A 88 17.56 19.47 1.41
C GLY A 88 18.18 19.81 0.04
N PHE A 89 18.43 18.83 -0.83
CA PHE A 89 18.99 19.09 -2.15
C PHE A 89 17.94 19.73 -3.07
N ASP A 90 18.21 20.95 -3.52
CA ASP A 90 17.35 21.67 -4.47
C ASP A 90 18.22 22.53 -5.40
N ARG A 91 19.04 21.87 -6.23
CA ARG A 91 19.89 22.53 -7.23
C ARG A 91 19.66 21.92 -8.60
N SER A 92 19.74 22.76 -9.63
CA SER A 92 19.52 22.33 -11.02
C SER A 92 20.50 21.22 -11.41
N LEU A 93 20.03 20.30 -12.24
CA LEU A 93 20.81 19.20 -12.80
C LEU A 93 21.07 19.36 -14.31
N ALA A 94 20.71 20.50 -14.92
CA ALA A 94 20.83 20.71 -16.36
C ALA A 94 22.26 20.46 -16.89
N ASP A 95 23.27 20.89 -16.14
CA ASP A 95 24.68 20.73 -16.52
C ASP A 95 25.34 19.48 -15.89
N VAL A 96 24.56 18.58 -15.31
CA VAL A 96 25.07 17.40 -14.61
C VAL A 96 24.94 16.17 -15.49
N ALA A 97 26.08 15.63 -15.92
CA ALA A 97 26.12 14.33 -16.60
C ALA A 97 25.87 13.20 -15.59
N LEU A 98 24.68 12.59 -15.68
CA LEU A 98 24.33 11.42 -14.85
C LEU A 98 25.05 10.16 -15.38
N PRO A 99 25.59 9.28 -14.51
CA PRO A 99 26.28 8.07 -14.94
C PRO A 99 25.39 7.12 -15.76
N SER A 100 25.88 6.60 -16.88
CA SER A 100 25.12 5.71 -17.77
C SER A 100 24.70 4.37 -17.12
N GLY A 101 25.47 3.89 -16.13
CA GLY A 101 25.17 2.67 -15.38
C GLY A 101 24.08 2.82 -14.30
N LEU A 102 23.51 4.02 -14.15
CA LEU A 102 22.54 4.33 -13.12
C LEU A 102 21.19 3.69 -13.41
N GLN A 103 20.67 2.92 -12.46
CA GLN A 103 19.39 2.21 -12.59
C GLN A 103 18.28 2.81 -11.72
N ASN A 104 18.65 3.55 -10.67
CA ASN A 104 17.69 4.09 -9.71
C ASN A 104 18.07 5.52 -9.33
N ILE A 105 17.11 6.43 -9.40
CA ILE A 105 17.25 7.80 -8.89
C ILE A 105 16.16 8.03 -7.84
N SER A 106 16.55 8.59 -6.71
CA SER A 106 15.61 9.08 -5.71
C SER A 106 15.99 10.50 -5.32
N PHE A 107 15.05 11.41 -5.51
CA PHE A 107 15.16 12.80 -5.12
C PHE A 107 14.68 13.00 -3.68
N GLY A 108 15.41 13.83 -2.93
CA GLY A 108 15.03 14.24 -1.58
C GLY A 108 13.81 15.16 -1.58
N TRP A 109 13.23 15.39 -0.39
CA TRP A 109 11.97 16.12 -0.24
C TRP A 109 11.95 17.52 -0.84
N SER A 110 13.03 18.28 -0.70
CA SER A 110 13.10 19.68 -1.14
C SER A 110 13.37 19.86 -2.64
N PHE A 111 13.70 18.80 -3.37
CA PHE A 111 14.02 18.92 -4.79
C PHE A 111 12.78 19.35 -5.58
N ASP A 112 12.79 20.57 -6.15
CA ASP A 112 11.70 21.14 -6.96
C ASP A 112 12.22 21.82 -8.25
N GLN A 113 13.40 21.40 -8.71
CA GLN A 113 13.95 21.86 -9.99
C GLN A 113 13.35 21.10 -11.17
N SER A 114 13.21 21.80 -12.30
CA SER A 114 12.80 21.18 -13.57
C SER A 114 13.81 20.13 -14.04
N LEU A 115 13.29 19.04 -14.61
CA LEU A 115 14.09 18.00 -15.27
C LEU A 115 13.97 18.04 -16.81
N ALA A 116 13.33 19.07 -17.37
CA ALA A 116 13.11 19.15 -18.82
C ALA A 116 14.43 19.12 -19.61
N ASP A 117 15.45 19.83 -19.11
CA ASP A 117 16.78 19.91 -19.74
C ASP A 117 17.77 18.87 -19.19
N VAL A 118 17.31 17.88 -18.43
CA VAL A 118 18.16 16.86 -17.81
C VAL A 118 18.15 15.59 -18.63
N THR A 119 19.31 15.18 -19.13
CA THR A 119 19.45 13.89 -19.83
C THR A 119 19.45 12.74 -18.82
N LEU A 120 18.30 12.07 -18.69
CA LEU A 120 18.18 10.88 -17.84
C LEU A 120 18.91 9.67 -18.48
N PRO A 121 19.66 8.85 -17.71
CA PRO A 121 20.35 7.68 -18.25
C PRO A 121 19.40 6.67 -18.90
N SER A 122 19.76 6.13 -20.06
CA SER A 122 18.95 5.13 -20.77
C SER A 122 18.77 3.81 -20.00
N GLY A 123 19.71 3.49 -19.09
CA GLY A 123 19.65 2.34 -18.20
C GLY A 123 18.74 2.53 -16.97
N LEU A 124 18.15 3.72 -16.79
CA LEU A 124 17.32 4.04 -15.63
C LEU A 124 16.06 3.16 -15.62
N ARG A 125 15.85 2.47 -14.50
CA ARG A 125 14.69 1.60 -14.26
C ARG A 125 13.68 2.24 -13.32
N ASN A 126 14.14 2.97 -12.31
CA ASN A 126 13.26 3.52 -11.29
C ASN A 126 13.60 4.98 -11.00
N ILE A 127 12.57 5.82 -10.91
CA ILE A 127 12.68 7.21 -10.49
C ILE A 127 11.67 7.49 -9.36
N ALA A 128 12.15 8.06 -8.27
CA ALA A 128 11.33 8.52 -7.16
C ALA A 128 11.55 10.01 -6.96
N PHE A 129 10.47 10.77 -6.99
CA PHE A 129 10.50 12.22 -6.89
C PHE A 129 10.32 12.73 -5.47
N GLY A 130 10.89 13.91 -5.24
CA GLY A 130 10.63 14.74 -4.07
C GLY A 130 9.22 15.32 -4.07
N ARG A 131 8.99 16.29 -3.20
CA ARG A 131 7.65 16.68 -2.75
C ARG A 131 6.75 17.26 -3.86
N TYR A 132 7.27 18.03 -4.81
CA TYR A 132 6.45 18.88 -5.71
C TYR A 132 6.64 18.61 -7.21
N GLN A 133 7.50 17.66 -7.55
CA GLN A 133 8.15 17.58 -8.86
C GLN A 133 7.23 17.56 -10.07
N SER A 134 7.63 18.28 -11.12
CA SER A 134 6.92 18.33 -12.40
C SER A 134 7.55 17.39 -13.43
N LEU A 135 6.72 16.71 -14.22
CA LEU A 135 7.16 15.95 -15.39
C LEU A 135 6.97 16.69 -16.72
N ALA A 136 6.49 17.94 -16.69
CA ALA A 136 6.30 18.72 -17.90
C ALA A 136 7.63 18.89 -18.66
N GLY A 137 7.66 18.46 -19.93
CA GLY A 137 8.85 18.54 -20.79
C GLY A 137 9.97 17.56 -20.45
N VAL A 138 9.78 16.65 -19.49
CA VAL A 138 10.83 15.69 -19.11
C VAL A 138 10.87 14.52 -20.10
N ALA A 139 12.02 14.31 -20.74
CA ALA A 139 12.27 13.14 -21.57
C ALA A 139 12.53 11.91 -20.69
N LEU A 140 11.49 11.11 -20.44
CA LEU A 140 11.60 9.86 -19.69
C LEU A 140 12.24 8.75 -20.56
N PRO A 141 13.23 8.00 -20.06
CA PRO A 141 13.89 6.97 -20.84
C PRO A 141 12.97 5.75 -21.06
N ASP A 142 13.01 5.15 -22.26
CA ASP A 142 12.17 4.00 -22.65
C ASP A 142 12.31 2.79 -21.71
N GLY A 143 13.49 2.64 -21.10
CA GLY A 143 13.81 1.57 -20.16
C GLY A 143 13.22 1.73 -18.75
N LEU A 144 12.53 2.84 -18.47
CA LEU A 144 11.97 3.17 -17.17
C LEU A 144 10.80 2.24 -16.85
N GLN A 145 10.86 1.61 -15.68
CA GLN A 145 9.89 0.62 -15.20
C GLN A 145 9.01 1.17 -14.09
N SER A 146 9.50 2.07 -13.24
CA SER A 146 8.71 2.63 -12.13
C SER A 146 8.90 4.12 -11.96
N ILE A 147 7.78 4.82 -11.72
CA ILE A 147 7.74 6.21 -11.27
C ILE A 147 7.02 6.26 -9.92
N ALA A 148 7.66 6.89 -8.93
CA ALA A 148 7.03 7.25 -7.67
C ALA A 148 7.04 8.77 -7.50
N PHE A 149 5.87 9.37 -7.38
CA PHE A 149 5.72 10.80 -7.11
C PHE A 149 5.78 11.08 -5.61
N GLY A 150 6.38 12.20 -5.22
CA GLY A 150 6.46 12.58 -3.82
C GLY A 150 5.15 13.15 -3.27
N ALA A 151 5.09 13.27 -1.94
CA ALA A 151 3.84 13.43 -1.20
C ALA A 151 2.97 14.66 -1.55
N ARG A 152 3.51 15.74 -2.13
CA ARG A 152 2.70 16.91 -2.56
C ARG A 152 2.53 17.03 -4.07
N PHE A 153 2.89 16.01 -4.84
CA PHE A 153 2.64 16.00 -6.27
C PHE A 153 1.13 16.08 -6.54
N ASN A 154 0.69 17.11 -7.25
CA ASN A 154 -0.72 17.30 -7.59
C ASN A 154 -0.89 18.00 -8.96
N ARG A 155 -0.18 17.50 -9.96
CA ARG A 155 -0.18 18.01 -11.35
C ARG A 155 -0.80 16.98 -12.29
N SER A 156 -1.39 17.47 -13.38
CA SER A 156 -1.95 16.61 -14.43
C SER A 156 -0.84 15.87 -15.19
N LEU A 157 -1.17 14.69 -15.71
CA LEU A 157 -0.30 13.90 -16.61
C LEU A 157 -0.76 13.95 -18.08
N LEU A 158 -1.74 14.79 -18.44
CA LEU A 158 -2.38 14.80 -19.76
C LEU A 158 -1.38 14.91 -20.94
N ASP A 159 -0.31 15.67 -20.76
CA ASP A 159 0.71 15.92 -21.79
C ASP A 159 2.08 15.29 -21.46
N VAL A 160 2.10 14.35 -20.52
CA VAL A 160 3.34 13.65 -20.13
C VAL A 160 3.49 12.39 -20.97
N ALA A 161 4.54 12.32 -21.78
CA ALA A 161 4.89 11.12 -22.53
C ALA A 161 5.43 10.03 -21.58
N LEU A 162 4.54 9.16 -21.10
CA LEU A 162 4.91 8.02 -20.28
C LEU A 162 5.57 6.91 -21.14
N PRO A 163 6.74 6.38 -20.74
CA PRO A 163 7.47 5.41 -21.56
C PRO A 163 6.73 4.07 -21.63
N SER A 164 6.82 3.39 -22.77
CA SER A 164 6.14 2.10 -23.02
C SER A 164 6.61 0.96 -22.11
N GLY A 165 7.84 1.06 -21.59
CA GLY A 165 8.42 0.12 -20.63
C GLY A 165 7.88 0.24 -19.19
N LEU A 166 7.09 1.27 -18.90
CA LEU A 166 6.60 1.57 -17.55
C LEU A 166 5.66 0.47 -17.05
N ARG A 167 5.97 -0.07 -15.87
CA ARG A 167 5.22 -1.13 -15.18
C ARG A 167 4.45 -0.60 -13.98
N SER A 168 4.95 0.42 -13.29
CA SER A 168 4.33 0.92 -12.06
C SER A 168 4.34 2.44 -11.94
N ILE A 169 3.21 2.99 -11.51
CA ILE A 169 3.06 4.40 -11.11
C ILE A 169 2.53 4.44 -9.68
N ALA A 170 3.24 5.14 -8.80
CA ALA A 170 2.78 5.47 -7.45
C ALA A 170 2.65 6.97 -7.30
N PHE A 171 1.45 7.46 -7.02
CA PHE A 171 1.17 8.85 -6.73
C PHE A 171 1.39 9.18 -5.25
N GLY A 172 1.86 10.39 -4.97
CA GLY A 172 2.04 10.86 -3.60
C GLY A 172 0.75 11.34 -2.95
N ASP A 173 0.79 11.50 -1.63
CA ASP A 173 -0.36 11.74 -0.75
C ASP A 173 -1.33 12.85 -1.17
N CYS A 174 -0.90 13.92 -1.84
CA CYS A 174 -1.81 15.01 -2.24
C CYS A 174 -2.27 14.93 -3.70
N PHE A 175 -1.97 13.86 -4.43
CA PHE A 175 -2.40 13.74 -5.82
C PHE A 175 -3.92 13.60 -5.90
N ASN A 176 -4.57 14.58 -6.54
CA ASN A 176 -6.02 14.60 -6.71
C ASN A 176 -6.36 15.21 -8.09
N ARG A 177 -5.84 14.62 -9.15
CA ARG A 177 -6.13 15.01 -10.55
C ARG A 177 -6.74 13.84 -11.30
N SER A 178 -7.67 14.15 -12.19
CA SER A 178 -8.26 13.14 -13.08
C SER A 178 -7.19 12.58 -14.02
N LEU A 179 -7.31 11.29 -14.33
CA LEU A 179 -6.51 10.61 -15.35
C LEU A 179 -7.23 10.52 -16.70
N ALA A 180 -8.41 11.15 -16.84
CA ALA A 180 -9.13 11.18 -18.10
C ALA A 180 -8.26 11.84 -19.19
N GLY A 181 -8.16 11.19 -20.35
CA GLY A 181 -7.31 11.62 -21.46
C GLY A 181 -5.81 11.34 -21.29
N VAL A 182 -5.34 10.89 -20.12
CA VAL A 182 -3.92 10.54 -19.92
C VAL A 182 -3.60 9.25 -20.68
N ALA A 183 -2.57 9.30 -21.54
CA ALA A 183 -2.08 8.14 -22.26
C ALA A 183 -1.29 7.19 -21.35
N LEU A 184 -1.99 6.31 -20.63
CA LEU A 184 -1.37 5.27 -19.81
C LEU A 184 -0.74 4.18 -20.70
N PRO A 185 0.52 3.79 -20.46
CA PRO A 185 1.20 2.82 -21.32
C PRO A 185 0.57 1.43 -21.19
N SER A 186 0.42 0.71 -22.31
CA SER A 186 -0.21 -0.62 -22.35
C SER A 186 0.47 -1.67 -21.47
N GLY A 187 1.77 -1.48 -21.22
CA GLY A 187 2.59 -2.33 -20.36
C GLY A 187 2.47 -2.06 -18.85
N LEU A 188 1.66 -1.08 -18.44
CA LEU A 188 1.48 -0.70 -17.04
C LEU A 188 0.74 -1.81 -16.28
N GLN A 189 1.32 -2.26 -15.18
CA GLN A 189 0.83 -3.37 -14.36
C GLN A 189 0.22 -2.90 -13.04
N SER A 190 0.68 -1.77 -12.48
CA SER A 190 0.18 -1.29 -11.18
C SER A 190 0.03 0.22 -11.12
N ILE A 191 -1.11 0.67 -10.56
CA ILE A 191 -1.34 2.06 -10.16
C ILE A 191 -1.61 2.10 -8.66
N THR A 192 -0.88 2.95 -7.95
CA THR A 192 -1.14 3.25 -6.53
C THR A 192 -1.43 4.73 -6.40
N PHE A 193 -2.63 5.08 -5.93
CA PHE A 193 -3.01 6.44 -5.64
C PHE A 193 -2.61 6.82 -4.22
N GLY A 194 -2.17 8.07 -4.05
CA GLY A 194 -1.89 8.64 -2.74
C GLY A 194 -3.16 9.01 -1.99
N ASP A 195 -3.01 9.33 -0.70
CA ASP A 195 -4.10 9.51 0.25
C ASP A 195 -5.24 10.44 -0.21
N GLY A 196 -4.93 11.57 -0.83
CA GLY A 196 -5.91 12.59 -1.21
C GLY A 196 -6.58 12.38 -2.57
N PHE A 197 -6.36 11.26 -3.24
CA PHE A 197 -6.99 10.98 -4.53
C PHE A 197 -8.47 10.68 -4.34
N ASN A 198 -9.34 11.52 -4.88
CA ASN A 198 -10.78 11.34 -4.84
C ASN A 198 -11.43 11.82 -6.15
N GLN A 199 -10.89 11.37 -7.29
CA GLN A 199 -11.46 11.63 -8.62
C GLN A 199 -12.09 10.36 -9.19
N THR A 200 -13.11 10.52 -10.03
CA THR A 200 -13.72 9.41 -10.75
C THR A 200 -12.74 8.79 -11.75
N LEU A 201 -12.87 7.48 -11.98
CA LEU A 201 -12.17 6.77 -13.05
C LEU A 201 -13.04 6.58 -14.31
N VAL A 202 -14.22 7.20 -14.36
CA VAL A 202 -15.01 7.27 -15.60
C VAL A 202 -14.19 8.00 -16.67
N ASP A 203 -14.26 7.50 -17.90
CA ASP A 203 -13.49 7.98 -19.06
C ASP A 203 -11.96 7.86 -18.94
N VAL A 204 -11.45 7.16 -17.92
CA VAL A 204 -10.03 6.81 -17.83
C VAL A 204 -9.78 5.53 -18.62
N ALA A 205 -8.94 5.63 -19.66
CA ALA A 205 -8.50 4.47 -20.43
C ALA A 205 -7.48 3.63 -19.64
N LEU A 206 -7.97 2.79 -18.73
CA LEU A 206 -7.13 1.87 -17.97
C LEU A 206 -6.51 0.81 -18.91
N PRO A 207 -5.19 0.60 -18.88
CA PRO A 207 -4.53 -0.31 -19.82
C PRO A 207 -4.90 -1.76 -19.55
N SER A 208 -5.02 -2.58 -20.61
CA SER A 208 -5.41 -3.98 -20.51
C SER A 208 -4.42 -4.86 -19.72
N GLY A 209 -3.14 -4.45 -19.66
CA GLY A 209 -2.09 -5.08 -18.88
C GLY A 209 -2.14 -4.79 -17.37
N LEU A 210 -3.03 -3.90 -16.92
CA LEU A 210 -3.12 -3.48 -15.51
C LEU A 210 -3.59 -4.63 -14.63
N GLN A 211 -2.80 -4.97 -13.63
CA GLN A 211 -3.02 -6.08 -12.71
C GLN A 211 -3.47 -5.62 -11.33
N SER A 212 -3.07 -4.43 -10.88
CA SER A 212 -3.42 -3.94 -9.55
C SER A 212 -3.75 -2.45 -9.50
N ILE A 213 -4.82 -2.11 -8.79
CA ILE A 213 -5.16 -0.74 -8.42
C ILE A 213 -5.24 -0.67 -6.89
N ALA A 214 -4.54 0.31 -6.30
CA ALA A 214 -4.66 0.62 -4.88
C ALA A 214 -5.06 2.09 -4.72
N PHE A 215 -6.14 2.34 -4.01
CA PHE A 215 -6.64 3.67 -3.70
C PHE A 215 -6.12 4.17 -2.36
N GLY A 216 -5.86 5.47 -2.27
CA GLY A 216 -5.46 6.14 -1.04
C GLY A 216 -6.63 6.43 -0.11
N ARG A 217 -6.31 6.90 1.10
CA ARG A 217 -7.23 7.16 2.20
C ARG A 217 -8.59 7.75 1.81
N ASP A 218 -8.61 8.85 1.08
CA ASP A 218 -9.77 9.73 0.90
C ASP A 218 -10.64 9.33 -0.32
N PHE A 219 -10.29 8.25 -1.03
CA PHE A 219 -11.03 7.81 -2.21
C PHE A 219 -12.42 7.29 -1.81
N ASP A 220 -13.47 7.95 -2.29
CA ASP A 220 -14.87 7.57 -2.06
C ASP A 220 -15.74 7.82 -3.31
N GLN A 221 -15.19 7.59 -4.51
CA GLN A 221 -15.94 7.67 -5.75
C GLN A 221 -16.53 6.31 -6.14
N SER A 222 -17.73 6.33 -6.73
CA SER A 222 -18.33 5.12 -7.29
C SER A 222 -17.51 4.61 -8.47
N LEU A 223 -17.47 3.28 -8.62
CA LEU A 223 -16.91 2.61 -9.79
C LEU A 223 -17.96 2.29 -10.87
N THR A 224 -19.22 2.71 -10.69
CA THR A 224 -20.26 2.56 -11.71
C THR A 224 -19.85 3.29 -12.99
N GLY A 225 -19.92 2.60 -14.13
CA GLY A 225 -19.50 3.13 -15.43
C GLY A 225 -17.98 3.11 -15.69
N VAL A 226 -17.17 2.68 -14.73
CA VAL A 226 -15.73 2.50 -14.93
C VAL A 226 -15.46 1.20 -15.67
N VAL A 227 -14.71 1.27 -16.77
CA VAL A 227 -14.27 0.09 -17.52
C VAL A 227 -13.02 -0.49 -16.87
N LEU A 228 -13.21 -1.44 -15.96
CA LEU A 228 -12.10 -2.16 -15.32
C LEU A 228 -11.45 -3.15 -16.31
N PRO A 229 -10.11 -3.19 -16.43
CA PRO A 229 -9.45 -4.04 -17.41
C PRO A 229 -9.56 -5.52 -17.05
N SER A 230 -9.67 -6.39 -18.05
CA SER A 230 -9.81 -7.84 -17.87
C SER A 230 -8.60 -8.51 -17.22
N GLY A 231 -7.42 -7.89 -17.32
CA GLY A 231 -6.18 -8.32 -16.67
C GLY A 231 -6.11 -8.03 -15.17
N LEU A 232 -7.04 -7.24 -14.63
CA LEU A 232 -7.02 -6.80 -13.23
C LEU A 232 -7.16 -7.98 -12.27
N ARG A 233 -6.19 -8.11 -11.36
CA ARG A 233 -6.10 -9.17 -10.35
C ARG A 233 -6.46 -8.67 -8.96
N SER A 234 -6.16 -7.42 -8.63
CA SER A 234 -6.38 -6.90 -7.27
C SER A 234 -6.90 -5.46 -7.26
N ILE A 235 -7.88 -5.21 -6.40
CA ILE A 235 -8.34 -3.87 -6.04
C ILE A 235 -8.20 -3.71 -4.53
N ALA A 236 -7.51 -2.66 -4.09
CA ALA A 236 -7.46 -2.26 -2.69
C ALA A 236 -8.06 -0.87 -2.54
N PHE A 237 -9.11 -0.76 -1.75
CA PHE A 237 -9.77 0.49 -1.42
C PHE A 237 -9.13 1.15 -0.20
N GLY A 238 -9.08 2.47 -0.22
CA GLY A 238 -8.59 3.27 0.88
C GLY A 238 -9.56 3.36 2.05
N ARG A 239 -9.14 4.11 3.07
CA ARG A 239 -9.83 4.23 4.36
C ARG A 239 -11.30 4.62 4.22
N ASP A 240 -11.62 5.60 3.39
CA ASP A 240 -12.92 6.28 3.42
C ASP A 240 -13.92 5.73 2.39
N PHE A 241 -13.48 4.83 1.51
CA PHE A 241 -14.34 4.22 0.50
C PHE A 241 -15.56 3.54 1.11
N ASN A 242 -16.76 4.01 0.76
CA ASN A 242 -18.03 3.49 1.24
C ASN A 242 -19.13 3.52 0.16
N GLN A 243 -18.74 3.27 -1.10
CA GLN A 243 -19.66 3.18 -2.23
C GLN A 243 -20.11 1.74 -2.49
N SER A 244 -21.33 1.58 -3.00
CA SER A 244 -21.87 0.27 -3.39
C SER A 244 -21.15 -0.29 -4.62
N LEU A 245 -21.03 -1.61 -4.69
CA LEU A 245 -20.51 -2.33 -5.86
C LEU A 245 -21.61 -3.02 -6.69
N ALA A 246 -22.89 -2.81 -6.39
CA ALA A 246 -24.00 -3.53 -7.03
C ALA A 246 -24.04 -3.34 -8.55
N ASP A 247 -23.78 -2.12 -9.02
CA ASP A 247 -23.80 -1.76 -10.45
C ASP A 247 -22.39 -1.69 -11.07
N VAL A 248 -21.40 -2.36 -10.43
CA VAL A 248 -20.00 -2.36 -10.88
C VAL A 248 -19.69 -3.66 -11.60
N LEU A 249 -19.21 -3.55 -12.84
CA LEU A 249 -18.74 -4.71 -13.61
C LEU A 249 -17.33 -5.11 -13.17
N LEU A 250 -17.26 -6.00 -12.18
CA LEU A 250 -15.99 -6.57 -11.73
C LEU A 250 -15.42 -7.53 -12.79
N PRO A 251 -14.12 -7.42 -13.15
CA PRO A 251 -13.54 -8.26 -14.18
C PRO A 251 -13.44 -9.71 -13.71
N SER A 252 -13.70 -10.66 -14.61
CA SER A 252 -13.69 -12.11 -14.32
C SER A 252 -12.34 -12.62 -13.80
N GLY A 253 -11.25 -11.92 -14.17
CA GLY A 253 -9.89 -12.21 -13.74
C GLY A 253 -9.51 -11.71 -12.34
N LEU A 254 -10.40 -11.01 -11.65
CA LEU A 254 -10.14 -10.43 -10.33
C LEU A 254 -9.98 -11.52 -9.27
N GLN A 255 -8.91 -11.45 -8.50
CA GLN A 255 -8.52 -12.46 -7.50
C GLN A 255 -8.66 -11.94 -6.07
N SER A 256 -8.50 -10.63 -5.84
CA SER A 256 -8.57 -10.07 -4.49
C SER A 256 -9.25 -8.70 -4.44
N ILE A 257 -10.13 -8.53 -3.45
CA ILE A 257 -10.71 -7.24 -3.08
C ILE A 257 -10.38 -6.97 -1.61
N ALA A 258 -9.77 -5.82 -1.34
CA ALA A 258 -9.54 -5.34 0.01
C ALA A 258 -10.30 -4.03 0.24
N PHE A 259 -11.26 -4.04 1.16
CA PHE A 259 -11.97 -2.85 1.59
C PHE A 259 -11.25 -2.16 2.75
N GLY A 260 -11.24 -0.83 2.72
CA GLY A 260 -10.67 -0.03 3.78
C GLY A 260 -11.61 0.17 4.97
N HIS A 261 -11.15 1.01 5.90
CA HIS A 261 -11.74 1.20 7.23
C HIS A 261 -13.25 1.42 7.25
N SER A 262 -13.76 2.33 6.41
CA SER A 262 -15.12 2.89 6.51
C SER A 262 -16.14 2.15 5.66
N PHE A 263 -15.73 1.17 4.85
CA PHE A 263 -16.64 0.42 3.99
C PHE A 263 -17.67 -0.35 4.82
N ASN A 264 -18.95 -0.06 4.59
CA ASN A 264 -20.08 -0.70 5.28
C ASN A 264 -21.31 -0.81 4.36
N GLN A 265 -21.10 -1.03 3.06
CA GLN A 265 -22.17 -1.29 2.10
C GLN A 265 -22.46 -2.78 2.00
N SER A 266 -23.72 -3.13 1.75
CA SER A 266 -24.11 -4.52 1.52
C SER A 266 -23.50 -5.05 0.22
N LEU A 267 -23.09 -6.32 0.23
CA LEU A 267 -22.68 -7.03 -0.99
C LEU A 267 -23.84 -7.80 -1.64
N ALA A 268 -25.07 -7.68 -1.13
CA ALA A 268 -26.24 -8.28 -1.75
C ALA A 268 -26.46 -7.70 -3.16
N GLY A 269 -26.65 -8.56 -4.15
CA GLY A 269 -26.77 -8.17 -5.56
C GLY A 269 -25.46 -7.83 -6.27
N VAL A 270 -24.31 -7.84 -5.57
CA VAL A 270 -23.00 -7.64 -6.21
C VAL A 270 -22.59 -8.90 -6.96
N ALA A 271 -22.31 -8.78 -8.25
CA ALA A 271 -21.79 -9.86 -9.08
C ALA A 271 -20.30 -10.11 -8.81
N LEU A 272 -19.99 -10.85 -7.74
CA LEU A 272 -18.62 -11.25 -7.41
C LEU A 272 -18.06 -12.22 -8.47
N PRO A 273 -16.87 -11.96 -9.04
CA PRO A 273 -16.33 -12.78 -10.12
C PRO A 273 -15.91 -14.16 -9.63
N GLY A 274 -16.13 -15.19 -10.45
CA GLY A 274 -15.81 -16.59 -10.10
C GLY A 274 -14.31 -16.85 -9.81
N GLY A 275 -13.41 -16.01 -10.33
CA GLY A 275 -11.97 -16.06 -10.07
C GLY A 275 -11.52 -15.45 -8.73
N LEU A 276 -12.45 -14.84 -7.97
CA LEU A 276 -12.14 -14.16 -6.71
C LEU A 276 -11.71 -15.17 -5.65
N GLN A 277 -10.50 -14.98 -5.10
CA GLN A 277 -9.88 -15.87 -4.12
C GLN A 277 -9.88 -15.29 -2.71
N SER A 278 -9.87 -13.97 -2.55
CA SER A 278 -9.83 -13.35 -1.23
C SER A 278 -10.65 -12.07 -1.14
N ILE A 279 -11.38 -11.92 -0.04
CA ILE A 279 -12.04 -10.67 0.35
C ILE A 279 -11.55 -10.29 1.75
N SER A 280 -11.11 -9.05 1.93
CA SER A 280 -10.86 -8.50 3.27
C SER A 280 -11.70 -7.27 3.52
N PHE A 281 -12.36 -7.21 4.66
CA PHE A 281 -13.16 -6.07 5.11
C PHE A 281 -12.40 -5.23 6.13
N GLY A 282 -12.62 -3.92 6.10
CA GLY A 282 -12.07 -3.00 7.07
C GLY A 282 -12.89 -2.88 8.36
N THR A 283 -12.44 -1.99 9.23
CA THR A 283 -12.91 -1.82 10.62
C THR A 283 -14.42 -1.71 10.78
N CYS A 284 -15.10 -0.94 9.93
CA CYS A 284 -16.50 -0.58 10.11
C CYS A 284 -17.50 -1.52 9.42
N PHE A 285 -17.02 -2.52 8.66
CA PHE A 285 -17.90 -3.42 7.95
C PHE A 285 -18.71 -4.28 8.94
N ASN A 286 -20.03 -4.12 8.92
CA ASN A 286 -20.96 -4.88 9.75
C ASN A 286 -22.28 -5.15 9.00
N GLN A 287 -22.18 -5.46 7.69
CA GLN A 287 -23.33 -5.86 6.88
C GLN A 287 -23.46 -7.37 6.86
N SER A 288 -24.71 -7.85 6.83
CA SER A 288 -24.98 -9.28 6.69
C SER A 288 -24.50 -9.79 5.33
N LEU A 289 -23.94 -11.00 5.32
CA LEU A 289 -23.64 -11.72 4.09
C LEU A 289 -24.78 -12.66 3.66
N ALA A 290 -25.93 -12.61 4.35
CA ALA A 290 -27.13 -13.29 3.89
C ALA A 290 -27.50 -12.80 2.48
N CYS A 291 -27.87 -13.72 1.60
CA CYS A 291 -28.15 -13.45 0.18
C CYS A 291 -26.98 -12.92 -0.66
N VAL A 292 -25.74 -12.99 -0.16
CA VAL A 292 -24.54 -12.69 -0.96
C VAL A 292 -24.08 -13.96 -1.67
N ALA A 293 -24.02 -13.91 -3.01
CA ALA A 293 -23.51 -15.01 -3.81
C ALA A 293 -21.97 -15.06 -3.76
N LEU A 294 -21.42 -15.71 -2.72
CA LEU A 294 -19.99 -15.91 -2.58
C LEU A 294 -19.47 -16.86 -3.69
N PRO A 295 -18.41 -16.48 -4.44
CA PRO A 295 -17.94 -17.28 -5.57
C PRO A 295 -17.25 -18.57 -5.09
N GLY A 296 -17.43 -19.66 -5.83
CA GLY A 296 -16.84 -20.96 -5.49
C GLY A 296 -15.30 -21.00 -5.45
N GLY A 297 -14.63 -20.04 -6.10
CA GLY A 297 -13.17 -19.87 -6.07
C GLY A 297 -12.62 -19.20 -4.80
N LEU A 298 -13.50 -18.71 -3.92
CA LEU A 298 -13.11 -17.94 -2.73
C LEU A 298 -12.42 -18.85 -1.70
N LYS A 299 -11.20 -18.49 -1.34
CA LYS A 299 -10.34 -19.24 -0.41
C LYS A 299 -10.25 -18.59 0.96
N SER A 300 -10.39 -17.27 1.06
CA SER A 300 -10.26 -16.57 2.34
C SER A 300 -11.20 -15.39 2.48
N ILE A 301 -11.82 -15.26 3.65
CA ILE A 301 -12.56 -14.07 4.07
C ILE A 301 -11.93 -13.56 5.36
N ALA A 302 -11.60 -12.28 5.39
CA ALA A 302 -11.14 -11.60 6.61
C ALA A 302 -12.09 -10.46 6.94
N PHE A 303 -12.67 -10.50 8.14
CA PHE A 303 -13.53 -9.45 8.67
C PHE A 303 -12.73 -8.47 9.52
N GLY A 304 -13.13 -7.20 9.46
CA GLY A 304 -12.53 -6.15 10.27
C GLY A 304 -13.14 -6.05 11.66
N TYR A 305 -12.62 -5.09 12.42
CA TYR A 305 -12.88 -4.90 13.86
C TYR A 305 -14.35 -5.05 14.29
N GLY A 306 -15.28 -4.38 13.60
CA GLY A 306 -16.67 -4.20 14.01
C GLY A 306 -17.67 -5.19 13.42
N PHE A 307 -17.21 -6.22 12.69
CA PHE A 307 -18.11 -7.23 12.16
C PHE A 307 -18.67 -8.11 13.27
N ASP A 308 -19.99 -8.16 13.37
CA ASP A 308 -20.73 -8.94 14.37
C ASP A 308 -22.09 -9.40 13.80
N GLN A 309 -22.10 -9.87 12.55
CA GLN A 309 -23.29 -10.45 11.90
C GLN A 309 -23.23 -11.97 11.92
N SER A 310 -24.39 -12.60 12.09
CA SER A 310 -24.50 -14.06 12.05
C SER A 310 -24.16 -14.60 10.66
N LEU A 311 -23.53 -15.78 10.63
CA LEU A 311 -23.25 -16.52 9.40
C LEU A 311 -24.23 -17.67 9.15
N ALA A 312 -25.30 -17.82 9.95
CA ALA A 312 -26.20 -18.97 9.88
C ALA A 312 -26.86 -19.11 8.49
N ASP A 313 -27.30 -17.99 7.90
CA ASP A 313 -27.95 -17.95 6.58
C ASP A 313 -26.96 -17.68 5.42
N VAL A 314 -25.66 -17.88 5.65
CA VAL A 314 -24.62 -17.59 4.66
C VAL A 314 -24.15 -18.88 4.00
N ALA A 315 -24.35 -18.95 2.68
CA ALA A 315 -23.83 -20.05 1.86
C ALA A 315 -22.31 -19.89 1.68
N LEU A 316 -21.52 -20.41 2.63
CA LEU A 316 -20.07 -20.43 2.55
C LEU A 316 -19.60 -21.38 1.44
N PRO A 317 -18.71 -20.94 0.52
CA PRO A 317 -18.28 -21.77 -0.59
C PRO A 317 -17.42 -22.94 -0.11
N SER A 318 -17.58 -24.12 -0.73
CA SER A 318 -16.87 -25.35 -0.35
C SER A 318 -15.34 -25.25 -0.45
N GLY A 319 -14.83 -24.37 -1.32
CA GLY A 319 -13.41 -24.08 -1.49
C GLY A 319 -12.80 -23.15 -0.44
N LEU A 320 -13.59 -22.61 0.49
CA LEU A 320 -13.14 -21.67 1.52
C LEU A 320 -12.20 -22.37 2.51
N GLN A 321 -11.01 -21.80 2.70
CA GLN A 321 -9.93 -22.37 3.51
C GLN A 321 -9.69 -21.59 4.80
N SER A 322 -10.01 -20.29 4.83
CA SER A 322 -9.73 -19.43 5.98
C SER A 322 -10.85 -18.43 6.22
N ILE A 323 -11.27 -18.32 7.47
CA ILE A 323 -12.12 -17.23 7.97
C ILE A 323 -11.37 -16.55 9.12
N ALA A 324 -11.22 -15.23 9.05
CA ALA A 324 -10.67 -14.45 10.16
C ALA A 324 -11.70 -13.44 10.62
N PHE A 325 -12.11 -13.52 11.89
CA PHE A 325 -13.02 -12.57 12.51
C PHE A 325 -12.26 -11.43 13.18
N GLY A 326 -12.87 -10.25 13.16
CA GLY A 326 -12.36 -9.08 13.85
C GLY A 326 -12.67 -9.11 15.35
N ARG A 327 -12.26 -8.04 16.03
CA ARG A 327 -12.29 -7.97 17.50
C ARG A 327 -13.68 -8.19 18.11
N CYS A 328 -14.72 -7.61 17.53
CA CYS A 328 -16.06 -7.55 18.11
C CYS A 328 -16.96 -8.74 17.79
N PHE A 329 -16.55 -9.65 16.92
CA PHE A 329 -17.39 -10.79 16.53
C PHE A 329 -17.68 -11.68 17.74
N ASP A 330 -18.97 -11.86 18.05
CA ASP A 330 -19.45 -12.68 19.15
C ASP A 330 -20.78 -13.40 18.80
N GLN A 331 -20.99 -13.70 17.51
CA GLN A 331 -22.15 -14.47 17.06
C GLN A 331 -21.92 -15.98 17.18
N SER A 332 -22.97 -16.72 17.54
CA SER A 332 -22.93 -18.17 17.63
C SER A 332 -22.65 -18.80 16.26
N LEU A 333 -21.82 -19.84 16.25
CA LEU A 333 -21.54 -20.66 15.07
C LEU A 333 -22.31 -21.97 15.04
N ALA A 334 -23.20 -22.23 16.01
CA ALA A 334 -23.92 -23.50 16.14
C ALA A 334 -24.77 -23.84 14.90
N ASP A 335 -25.41 -22.84 14.30
CA ASP A 335 -26.26 -23.00 13.11
C ASP A 335 -25.51 -22.72 11.79
N VAL A 336 -24.18 -22.58 11.84
CA VAL A 336 -23.37 -22.25 10.67
C VAL A 336 -22.83 -23.52 10.03
N THR A 337 -23.20 -23.75 8.77
CA THR A 337 -22.62 -24.85 7.99
C THR A 337 -21.22 -24.47 7.52
N LEU A 338 -20.19 -24.91 8.26
CA LEU A 338 -18.80 -24.68 7.89
C LEU A 338 -18.38 -25.57 6.69
N PRO A 339 -17.70 -25.02 5.67
CA PRO A 339 -17.29 -25.79 4.50
C PRO A 339 -16.18 -26.79 4.84
N SER A 340 -16.21 -27.96 4.20
CA SER A 340 -15.24 -29.05 4.44
C SER A 340 -13.79 -28.69 4.09
N GLY A 341 -13.58 -27.68 3.24
CA GLY A 341 -12.26 -27.15 2.88
C GLY A 341 -11.63 -26.24 3.94
N LEU A 342 -12.37 -25.87 4.99
CA LEU A 342 -11.94 -24.90 5.99
C LEU A 342 -10.80 -25.45 6.84
N ARG A 343 -9.68 -24.71 6.89
CA ARG A 343 -8.46 -25.10 7.61
C ARG A 343 -8.20 -24.21 8.81
N ASN A 344 -8.54 -22.93 8.69
CA ASN A 344 -8.21 -21.91 9.68
C ASN A 344 -9.45 -21.08 10.01
N ILE A 345 -9.78 -21.00 11.29
CA ILE A 345 -10.71 -20.01 11.83
C ILE A 345 -9.95 -19.21 12.89
N ALA A 346 -9.92 -17.90 12.75
CA ALA A 346 -9.32 -17.01 13.73
C ALA A 346 -10.41 -16.14 14.35
N PHE A 347 -10.47 -16.11 15.68
CA PHE A 347 -11.43 -15.30 16.44
C PHE A 347 -10.79 -14.04 17.01
N GLY A 348 -11.60 -13.01 17.16
CA GLY A 348 -11.23 -11.78 17.85
C GLY A 348 -11.30 -11.90 19.36
N ARG A 349 -10.97 -10.79 20.04
CA ARG A 349 -10.91 -10.73 21.51
C ARG A 349 -12.25 -10.93 22.20
N CYS A 350 -13.36 -10.52 21.58
CA CYS A 350 -14.67 -10.53 22.22
C CYS A 350 -15.42 -11.85 22.06
N PHE A 351 -14.91 -12.80 21.27
CA PHE A 351 -15.59 -14.07 21.04
C PHE A 351 -15.67 -14.89 22.34
N ASP A 352 -16.90 -15.11 22.81
CA ASP A 352 -17.28 -15.82 24.05
C ASP A 352 -18.31 -16.94 23.76
N GLN A 353 -18.63 -17.20 22.49
CA GLN A 353 -19.59 -18.23 22.15
C GLN A 353 -19.00 -19.65 22.29
N SER A 354 -19.84 -20.60 22.71
CA SER A 354 -19.48 -22.01 22.63
C SER A 354 -19.30 -22.40 21.18
N LEU A 355 -18.13 -22.95 20.87
CA LEU A 355 -17.97 -23.75 19.67
C LEU A 355 -18.69 -25.06 19.98
N ALA A 356 -19.89 -25.25 19.41
CA ALA A 356 -20.62 -26.51 19.60
C ALA A 356 -19.73 -27.70 19.16
N ASP A 357 -19.91 -28.84 19.84
CA ASP A 357 -19.10 -30.06 19.70
C ASP A 357 -19.04 -30.63 18.27
#